data_AF-A0A2M7TUY6-F1
#
_entry.id   AF-A0A2M7TUY6-F1
#
_cell.length_a   1.000
_cell.length_b   1.000
_cell.length_c   1.000
_cell.angle_alpha   90.00
_cell.angle_beta   90.00
_cell.angle_gamma   90.00
#
_symmetry.space_group_name_H-M   'P 1'
#
loop_
_entity.id
_entity.type
_entity.pdbx_description
1 polymer ?
#
loop_
_entity_poly.entity_id
_entity_poly.type
_entity_poly.pdbx_seq_one_letter_code
_entity_poly.pdbx_strand_id
1 'polypeptide(L)'
;DQISTNTSKVITGADRGKLLPTGIADVVTDFLVKYFPNIVDYDFTAKVEEEFDEIATGKLKWQAMIGDFYKDFHPQVEKSEDIPRSEVSQAKELGKDPKSGEMIYSRFGRYGPMLLKGDTEDESKKPTFAPLPKGTTIDTVTLEQALEMFKLPRSVGTTADGQEIKANIGRFGPYIQVDKTYVSIKPLDPQTITEAEARTLYEEKLVKDAAKHINEFKSGIKILNGPYGPYITDGKKNARIAKDVDPASITEAEAKKLLAAAPAKKKGGFRRGKRTTKT
;
A
#
# COMPACT_ATOMS: atom_id res chain seq x y z
N ASP A 1 0.84 -34.71 12.73
CA ASP A 1 0.54 -33.33 12.30
C ASP A 1 1.29 -32.31 13.13
N GLN A 2 2.29 -31.65 12.54
CA GLN A 2 3.01 -30.57 13.20
C GLN A 2 2.26 -29.25 12.97
N ILE A 3 1.70 -28.69 14.03
CA ILE A 3 1.07 -27.37 14.02
C ILE A 3 2.19 -26.33 14.06
N SER A 4 2.41 -25.60 12.96
CA SER A 4 3.34 -24.47 12.95
C SER A 4 2.61 -23.21 13.42
N THR A 5 2.89 -22.78 14.64
CA THR A 5 2.39 -21.51 15.16
C THR A 5 3.21 -20.36 14.57
N ASN A 6 2.63 -19.63 13.62
CA ASN A 6 3.25 -18.40 13.09
C ASN A 6 2.90 -17.24 14.02
N THR A 7 3.83 -16.86 14.90
CA THR A 7 3.68 -15.64 15.71
C THR A 7 4.13 -14.43 14.89
N SER A 8 3.20 -13.76 14.24
CA SER A 8 3.45 -12.45 13.63
C SER A 8 3.51 -11.38 14.73
N LYS A 9 4.70 -10.84 14.97
CA LYS A 9 4.91 -9.74 15.93
C LYS A 9 4.52 -8.43 15.26
N VAL A 10 3.31 -7.94 15.52
CA VAL A 10 2.90 -6.59 15.15
C VAL A 10 3.28 -5.68 16.31
N ILE A 11 4.31 -4.85 16.14
CA ILE A 11 4.66 -3.84 17.15
C ILE A 11 3.65 -2.71 17.00
N THR A 12 2.61 -2.71 17.82
CA THR A 12 1.71 -1.57 17.98
C THR A 12 2.27 -0.64 19.06
N GLY A 13 2.57 0.60 18.69
CA GLY A 13 2.66 1.76 19.60
C GLY A 13 3.40 1.60 20.94
N ALA A 14 4.50 0.83 21.00
CA ALA A 14 5.23 0.61 22.25
C ALA A 14 6.16 1.79 22.57
N ASP A 15 5.61 2.86 23.12
CA ASP A 15 6.39 3.85 23.87
C ASP A 15 6.33 3.48 25.36
N ARG A 16 7.44 2.97 25.90
CA ARG A 16 7.63 2.71 27.34
C ARG A 16 6.63 1.76 28.01
N GLY A 17 6.27 0.66 27.36
CA GLY A 17 5.41 -0.38 27.95
C GLY A 17 3.93 0.00 28.09
N LYS A 18 3.51 1.10 27.45
CA LYS A 18 2.11 1.49 27.32
C LYS A 18 1.57 1.06 25.96
N LEU A 19 0.31 0.63 25.94
CA LEU A 19 -0.43 0.39 24.71
C LEU A 19 -1.11 1.71 24.32
N LEU A 20 -0.67 2.30 23.22
CA LEU A 20 -1.32 3.48 22.65
C LEU A 20 -2.16 3.04 21.45
N PRO A 21 -3.47 3.36 21.42
CA PRO A 21 -4.27 3.11 20.23
C PRO A 21 -3.70 3.93 19.07
N THR A 22 -3.67 3.31 17.89
CA THR A 22 -3.41 4.04 16.66
C THR A 22 -4.67 4.76 16.23
N GLY A 23 -4.59 5.89 15.53
CA GLY A 23 -5.81 6.57 15.07
C GLY A 23 -6.73 5.70 14.19
N ILE A 24 -6.20 4.67 13.52
CA ILE A 24 -7.06 3.71 12.78
C ILE A 24 -7.82 2.78 13.73
N ALA A 25 -7.26 2.49 14.91
CA ALA A 25 -7.95 1.73 15.94
C ALA A 25 -9.14 2.54 16.47
N ASP A 26 -8.95 3.84 16.71
CA ASP A 26 -10.04 4.73 17.15
C ASP A 26 -11.17 4.77 16.10
N VAL A 27 -10.84 4.97 14.82
CA VAL A 27 -11.83 4.95 13.72
C VAL A 27 -12.59 3.63 13.63
N VAL A 28 -11.88 2.51 13.68
CA VAL A 28 -12.49 1.19 13.58
C VAL A 28 -13.36 0.90 14.80
N THR A 29 -12.88 1.23 16.00
CA THR A 29 -13.64 1.05 17.23
C THR A 29 -14.89 1.93 17.25
N ASP A 30 -14.78 3.22 16.91
CA ASP A 30 -15.93 4.12 16.85
C ASP A 30 -16.98 3.64 15.84
N PHE A 31 -16.53 3.15 14.69
CA PHE A 31 -17.41 2.54 13.69
C PHE A 31 -18.13 1.30 14.24
N LEU A 32 -17.39 0.37 14.85
CA LEU A 32 -17.98 -0.85 15.39
C LEU A 32 -18.92 -0.57 16.56
N VAL A 33 -18.58 0.35 17.46
CA VAL A 33 -19.44 0.78 18.57
C VAL A 33 -20.73 1.41 18.05
N LYS A 34 -20.65 2.22 16.99
CA LYS A 34 -21.81 2.91 16.43
C LYS A 34 -22.75 1.99 15.66
N TYR A 35 -22.23 1.08 14.83
CA TYR A 35 -23.05 0.28 13.91
C TYR A 35 -23.22 -1.18 14.32
N PHE A 36 -22.36 -1.69 15.19
CA PHE A 36 -22.38 -3.08 15.67
C PHE A 36 -22.29 -3.16 17.21
N PRO A 37 -23.12 -2.41 17.96
CA PRO A 37 -23.00 -2.34 19.42
C PRO A 37 -23.08 -3.71 20.10
N ASN A 38 -23.91 -4.61 19.57
CA ASN A 38 -24.15 -5.93 20.15
C ASN A 38 -22.94 -6.87 20.10
N ILE A 39 -22.00 -6.69 19.17
CA ILE A 39 -20.85 -7.61 19.01
C ILE A 39 -19.58 -7.08 19.70
N VAL A 40 -19.52 -5.77 19.96
CA VAL A 40 -18.40 -5.14 20.67
C VAL A 40 -18.66 -4.98 22.16
N ASP A 41 -19.87 -5.32 22.61
CA ASP A 41 -20.24 -5.31 24.00
C ASP A 41 -19.48 -6.37 24.81
N TYR A 42 -19.15 -6.05 26.06
CA TYR A 42 -18.42 -6.97 26.93
C TYR A 42 -19.26 -8.20 27.28
N ASP A 43 -20.58 -8.03 27.43
CA ASP A 43 -21.48 -9.13 27.78
C ASP A 43 -21.67 -10.12 26.61
N PHE A 44 -21.44 -9.68 25.37
CA PHE A 44 -21.49 -10.57 24.20
C PHE A 44 -20.48 -11.71 24.32
N THR A 45 -19.24 -11.37 24.67
CA THR A 45 -18.18 -12.39 24.80
C THR A 45 -18.50 -13.36 25.92
N ALA A 46 -19.01 -12.88 27.05
CA ALA A 46 -19.40 -13.74 28.17
C ALA A 46 -20.50 -14.75 27.78
N LYS A 47 -21.54 -14.29 27.05
CA LYS A 47 -22.63 -15.15 26.56
C LYS A 47 -22.14 -16.21 25.57
N VAL A 48 -21.29 -15.82 24.63
CA VAL A 48 -20.75 -16.75 23.62
C VAL A 48 -19.91 -17.84 24.26
N GLU A 49 -19.10 -17.52 25.26
CA GLU A 49 -18.32 -18.52 26.01
C GLU A 49 -19.22 -19.50 26.78
N GLU A 50 -20.30 -19.00 27.40
CA GLU A 50 -21.30 -19.85 28.07
C GLU A 50 -21.98 -20.79 27.06
N GLU A 51 -22.38 -20.29 25.88
CA GLU A 51 -22.94 -21.10 24.81
C GLU A 51 -21.94 -22.15 24.28
N PHE A 52 -20.65 -21.82 24.20
CA PHE A 52 -19.60 -22.77 23.84
C PHE A 52 -19.45 -23.90 24.86
N ASP A 53 -19.55 -23.60 26.16
CA ASP A 53 -19.57 -24.61 27.22
C ASP A 53 -20.81 -25.52 27.13
N GLU A 54 -21.98 -24.96 26.80
CA GLU A 54 -23.19 -25.74 26.57
C GLU A 54 -23.07 -26.67 25.35
N ILE A 55 -22.41 -26.21 24.29
CA ILE A 55 -22.12 -27.03 23.11
C ILE A 55 -21.14 -28.16 23.47
N ALA A 56 -20.08 -27.85 24.22
CA ALA A 56 -19.07 -28.82 24.65
C ALA A 56 -19.68 -29.92 25.54
N THR A 57 -20.66 -29.56 26.37
CA THR A 57 -21.41 -30.49 27.22
C THR A 57 -22.57 -31.19 26.50
N GLY A 58 -22.80 -30.87 25.21
CA GLY A 58 -23.81 -31.48 24.36
C GLY A 58 -25.25 -31.02 24.62
N LYS A 59 -25.42 -29.93 25.41
CA LYS A 59 -26.72 -29.36 25.74
C LYS A 59 -27.29 -28.47 24.63
N LEU A 60 -26.41 -27.83 23.86
CA LEU A 60 -26.76 -26.95 22.75
C LEU A 60 -26.19 -27.46 21.42
N LYS A 61 -26.95 -27.31 20.34
CA LYS A 61 -26.45 -27.58 18.98
C LYS A 61 -25.79 -26.33 18.43
N TRP A 62 -24.53 -26.43 18.00
CA TRP A 62 -23.79 -25.29 17.47
C TRP A 62 -24.47 -24.61 16.27
N GLN A 63 -25.22 -25.35 15.45
CA GLN A 63 -25.95 -24.77 14.31
C GLN A 63 -27.06 -23.82 14.76
N ALA A 64 -27.69 -24.09 15.92
CA ALA A 64 -28.73 -23.23 16.48
C ALA A 64 -28.09 -21.91 16.96
N MET A 65 -27.03 -22.01 17.77
CA MET A 65 -26.25 -20.85 18.24
C MET A 65 -25.79 -19.94 17.10
N ILE A 66 -25.13 -20.50 16.08
CA ILE A 66 -24.67 -19.72 14.91
C ILE A 66 -25.86 -19.16 14.11
N GLY A 67 -26.95 -19.92 13.98
CA GLY A 67 -28.15 -19.47 13.28
C GLY A 67 -28.80 -18.26 13.95
N ASP A 68 -28.91 -18.29 15.27
CA ASP A 68 -29.48 -17.21 16.09
C ASP A 68 -28.58 -15.97 16.04
N PHE A 69 -27.25 -16.12 16.16
CA PHE A 69 -26.30 -15.02 15.98
C PHE A 69 -26.40 -14.39 14.57
N TYR A 70 -26.38 -15.22 13.52
CA TYR A 70 -26.32 -14.73 12.14
C TYR A 70 -27.61 -14.02 11.72
N LYS A 71 -28.75 -14.40 12.29
CA LYS A 71 -30.06 -13.79 12.06
C LYS A 71 -30.07 -12.29 12.36
N ASP A 72 -29.41 -11.89 13.44
CA ASP A 72 -29.36 -10.47 13.85
C ASP A 72 -28.11 -9.76 13.31
N PHE A 73 -27.00 -10.48 13.15
CA PHE A 73 -25.74 -9.92 12.64
C PHE A 73 -25.80 -9.61 11.13
N HIS A 74 -26.33 -10.53 10.31
CA HIS A 74 -26.29 -10.35 8.86
C HIS A 74 -27.05 -9.11 8.37
N PRO A 75 -28.24 -8.78 8.87
CA PRO A 75 -28.93 -7.53 8.51
C PRO A 75 -28.14 -6.28 8.90
N GLN A 76 -27.34 -6.31 9.98
CA GLN A 76 -26.47 -5.18 10.34
C GLN A 76 -25.34 -5.01 9.33
N VAL A 77 -24.76 -6.12 8.84
CA VAL A 77 -23.76 -6.09 7.78
C VAL A 77 -24.34 -5.49 6.50
N GLU A 78 -25.53 -5.93 6.06
CA GLU A 78 -26.18 -5.40 4.87
C GLU A 78 -26.45 -3.89 5.00
N LYS A 79 -26.98 -3.44 6.14
CA LYS A 79 -27.18 -2.00 6.41
C LYS A 79 -25.87 -1.21 6.43
N SER A 80 -24.76 -1.86 6.82
CA SER A 80 -23.46 -1.20 6.89
C SER A 80 -22.84 -0.93 5.51
N GLU A 81 -23.25 -1.66 4.47
CA GLU A 81 -22.74 -1.46 3.11
C GLU A 81 -23.14 -0.09 2.54
N ASP A 82 -24.29 0.44 2.98
CA ASP A 82 -24.81 1.74 2.56
C ASP A 82 -24.18 2.94 3.30
N ILE A 83 -23.34 2.69 4.32
CA ILE A 83 -22.72 3.76 5.09
C ILE A 83 -21.70 4.51 4.23
N PRO A 84 -21.84 5.84 4.05
CA PRO A 84 -20.92 6.61 3.25
C PRO A 84 -19.52 6.58 3.86
N ARG A 85 -18.51 6.36 3.01
CA ARG A 85 -17.11 6.28 3.46
C ARG A 85 -16.63 7.56 4.13
N SER A 86 -17.24 8.71 3.84
CA SER A 86 -16.96 9.99 4.50
C SER A 86 -17.34 9.97 5.98
N GLU A 87 -18.39 9.23 6.36
CA GLU A 87 -18.82 9.09 7.75
C GLU A 87 -17.89 8.17 8.56
N VAL A 88 -17.28 7.17 7.90
CA VAL A 88 -16.31 6.25 8.52
C VAL A 88 -14.90 6.84 8.54
N SER A 89 -14.51 7.51 7.45
CA SER A 89 -13.22 8.16 7.31
C SER A 89 -13.24 9.46 8.09
N GLN A 90 -13.21 9.40 9.44
CA GLN A 90 -13.15 10.55 10.37
C GLN A 90 -12.37 11.73 9.75
N ALA A 91 -13.11 12.61 9.06
CA ALA A 91 -12.53 13.67 8.27
C ALA A 91 -12.48 14.86 9.20
N LYS A 92 -11.31 15.11 9.76
CA LYS A 92 -11.10 16.28 10.60
C LYS A 92 -10.89 17.49 9.70
N GLU A 93 -11.77 18.48 9.82
CA GLU A 93 -11.58 19.78 9.19
C GLU A 93 -10.40 20.52 9.82
N LEU A 94 -9.44 20.91 8.99
CA LEU A 94 -8.29 21.72 9.43
C LEU A 94 -8.49 23.20 9.15
N GLY A 95 -9.30 23.53 8.14
CA GLY A 95 -9.58 24.91 7.71
C GLY A 95 -9.37 25.12 6.21
N LYS A 96 -9.49 26.37 5.76
CA LYS A 96 -9.38 26.73 4.33
C LYS A 96 -7.95 27.10 3.94
N ASP A 97 -7.52 26.70 2.75
CA ASP A 97 -6.29 27.17 2.12
C ASP A 97 -6.40 28.68 1.83
N PRO A 98 -5.53 29.54 2.39
CA PRO A 98 -5.56 30.98 2.11
C PRO A 98 -5.37 31.34 0.63
N LYS A 99 -4.77 30.46 -0.18
CA LYS A 99 -4.51 30.72 -1.60
C LYS A 99 -5.66 30.30 -2.51
N SER A 100 -6.20 29.10 -2.32
CA SER A 100 -7.28 28.58 -3.17
C SER A 100 -8.68 28.77 -2.58
N GLY A 101 -8.79 29.05 -1.27
CA GLY A 101 -10.07 29.12 -0.55
C GLY A 101 -10.72 27.75 -0.30
N GLU A 102 -10.08 26.65 -0.72
CA GLU A 102 -10.59 25.30 -0.60
C GLU A 102 -10.41 24.74 0.81
N MET A 103 -11.35 23.90 1.25
CA MET A 103 -11.25 23.25 2.56
C MET A 103 -10.16 22.16 2.56
N ILE A 104 -9.43 22.08 3.67
CA ILE A 104 -8.43 21.05 3.93
C ILE A 104 -8.94 20.14 5.05
N TYR A 105 -8.84 18.84 4.79
CA TYR A 105 -9.23 17.77 5.69
C TYR A 105 -8.04 16.86 5.99
N SER A 106 -8.01 16.34 7.20
CA SER A 106 -7.20 15.20 7.60
C SER A 106 -8.08 13.97 7.69
N ARG A 107 -7.74 12.87 7.00
CA ARG A 107 -8.63 11.69 6.90
C ARG A 107 -7.87 10.39 6.65
N PHE A 108 -8.53 9.25 6.87
CA PHE A 108 -8.01 7.95 6.46
C PHE A 108 -8.39 7.62 5.01
N GLY A 109 -7.37 7.37 4.17
CA GLY A 109 -7.54 6.83 2.82
C GLY A 109 -7.26 5.33 2.78
N ARG A 110 -7.37 4.73 1.58
CA ARG A 110 -7.09 3.30 1.35
C ARG A 110 -5.70 2.84 1.83
N TYR A 111 -4.73 3.76 1.85
CA TYR A 111 -3.33 3.46 2.14
C TYR A 111 -2.86 4.05 3.48
N GLY A 112 -3.79 4.50 4.33
CA GLY A 112 -3.49 5.11 5.63
C GLY A 112 -3.86 6.59 5.70
N PRO A 113 -3.39 7.29 6.75
CA PRO A 113 -3.75 8.68 7.01
C PRO A 113 -3.19 9.61 5.93
N MET A 114 -4.01 10.56 5.48
CA MET A 114 -3.65 11.54 4.44
C MET A 114 -4.38 12.86 4.61
N LEU A 115 -3.84 13.89 3.96
CA LEU A 115 -4.45 15.20 3.81
C LEU A 115 -5.17 15.27 2.47
N LEU A 116 -6.33 15.90 2.48
CA LEU A 116 -7.18 16.17 1.31
C LEU A 116 -7.42 17.67 1.24
N LYS A 117 -7.20 18.27 0.07
CA LYS A 117 -7.60 19.65 -0.23
C LYS A 117 -8.64 19.65 -1.33
N GLY A 118 -9.76 20.32 -1.08
CA GLY A 118 -10.93 20.35 -1.96
C GLY A 118 -11.93 19.24 -1.67
N ASP A 119 -12.93 19.14 -2.52
CA ASP A 119 -14.01 18.16 -2.41
C ASP A 119 -13.70 16.91 -3.25
N THR A 120 -14.06 15.74 -2.74
CA THR A 120 -13.99 14.47 -3.49
C THR A 120 -15.28 14.15 -4.26
N GLU A 121 -16.38 14.84 -3.97
CA GLU A 121 -17.69 14.63 -4.59
C GLU A 121 -17.92 15.54 -5.80
N ASP A 122 -17.21 16.66 -5.89
CA ASP A 122 -17.25 17.56 -7.04
C ASP A 122 -16.35 17.04 -8.17
N GLU A 123 -16.93 16.35 -9.15
CA GLU A 123 -16.21 15.82 -10.32
C GLU A 123 -15.54 16.93 -11.18
N SER A 124 -15.95 18.20 -11.03
CA SER A 124 -15.40 19.31 -11.80
C SER A 124 -14.01 19.75 -11.32
N LYS A 125 -13.67 19.50 -10.06
CA LYS A 125 -12.39 19.88 -9.47
C LYS A 125 -11.67 18.65 -8.93
N LYS A 126 -10.48 18.37 -9.46
CA LYS A 126 -9.67 17.26 -8.96
C LYS A 126 -9.15 17.58 -7.55
N PRO A 127 -9.54 16.82 -6.51
CA PRO A 127 -8.99 17.01 -5.19
C PRO A 127 -7.48 16.76 -5.19
N THR A 128 -6.78 17.55 -4.38
CA THR A 128 -5.33 17.38 -4.19
C THR A 128 -5.08 16.60 -2.91
N PHE A 129 -4.18 15.62 -2.98
CA PHE A 129 -3.82 14.79 -1.83
C PHE A 129 -2.37 15.04 -1.43
N ALA A 130 -2.12 15.03 -0.13
CA ALA A 130 -0.78 15.06 0.43
C ALA A 130 -0.68 14.03 1.58
N PRO A 131 0.50 13.46 1.84
CA PRO A 131 0.70 12.62 3.02
C PRO A 131 0.67 13.46 4.29
N LEU A 132 0.42 12.82 5.44
CA LEU A 132 0.62 13.50 6.73
C LEU A 132 2.10 13.84 6.95
N PRO A 133 2.39 14.96 7.62
CA PRO A 133 3.72 15.24 8.15
C PRO A 133 4.26 14.10 9.03
N LYS A 134 5.58 13.94 9.07
CA LYS A 134 6.20 12.91 9.94
C LYS A 134 5.91 13.24 11.41
N GLY A 135 5.48 12.22 12.17
CA GLY A 135 5.26 12.34 13.61
C GLY A 135 3.95 13.00 14.03
N THR A 136 3.08 13.35 13.08
CA THR A 136 1.71 13.83 13.38
C THR A 136 0.69 12.72 13.15
N THR A 137 -0.48 12.90 13.75
CA THR A 137 -1.68 12.06 13.57
C THR A 137 -2.79 12.87 12.94
N ILE A 138 -3.87 12.21 12.55
CA ILE A 138 -5.05 12.89 11.97
C ILE A 138 -5.62 13.93 12.94
N ASP A 139 -5.52 13.66 14.24
CA ASP A 139 -6.06 14.52 15.30
C ASP A 139 -5.12 15.65 15.71
N THR A 140 -3.81 15.47 15.56
CA THR A 140 -2.81 16.44 16.03
C THR A 140 -2.28 17.36 14.94
N VAL A 141 -2.47 17.00 13.66
CA VAL A 141 -2.02 17.84 12.53
C VAL A 141 -2.74 19.18 12.52
N THR A 142 -1.97 20.25 12.25
CA THR A 142 -2.48 21.63 12.13
C THR A 142 -2.63 22.05 10.67
N LEU A 143 -3.42 23.10 10.43
CA LEU A 143 -3.59 23.68 9.10
C LEU A 143 -2.24 24.13 8.50
N GLU A 144 -1.39 24.76 9.30
CA GLU A 144 -0.07 25.26 8.87
C GLU A 144 0.81 24.12 8.35
N GLN A 145 0.90 23.03 9.13
CA GLN A 145 1.64 21.83 8.74
C GLN A 145 1.05 21.19 7.48
N ALA A 146 -0.28 21.16 7.35
CA ALA A 146 -0.93 20.65 6.16
C ALA A 146 -0.60 21.49 4.91
N LEU A 147 -0.61 22.81 5.03
CA LEU A 147 -0.26 23.74 3.94
C LEU A 147 1.19 23.55 3.48
N GLU A 148 2.12 23.22 4.36
CA GLU A 148 3.50 22.88 3.97
C GLU A 148 3.57 21.62 3.11
N MET A 149 2.77 20.60 3.42
CA MET A 149 2.72 19.37 2.63
C MET A 149 2.14 19.59 1.24
N PHE A 150 1.16 20.50 1.10
CA PHE A 150 0.60 20.90 -0.19
C PHE A 150 1.50 21.80 -1.04
N LYS A 151 2.66 22.25 -0.53
CA LYS A 151 3.69 22.90 -1.36
C LYS A 151 4.42 21.91 -2.27
N LEU A 152 4.32 20.60 -1.98
CA LEU A 152 4.85 19.56 -2.85
C LEU A 152 3.86 19.27 -3.99
N PRO A 153 4.34 18.91 -5.20
CA PRO A 153 5.72 18.62 -5.58
C PRO A 153 6.59 19.88 -5.74
N ARG A 154 7.80 19.85 -5.15
CA ARG A 154 8.80 20.92 -5.27
C ARG A 154 9.73 20.64 -6.45
N SER A 155 9.97 21.65 -7.29
CA SER A 155 11.05 21.58 -8.30
C SER A 155 12.39 21.81 -7.60
N VAL A 156 13.30 20.85 -7.69
CA VAL A 156 14.62 20.88 -7.02
C VAL A 156 15.68 21.47 -7.94
N GLY A 157 15.56 21.26 -9.25
CA GLY A 157 16.54 21.67 -10.26
C GLY A 157 16.38 20.88 -11.55
N THR A 158 17.45 20.81 -12.34
CA THR A 158 17.46 20.07 -13.61
C THR A 158 18.58 19.02 -13.62
N THR A 159 18.40 17.95 -14.39
CA THR A 159 19.48 17.00 -14.68
C THR A 159 20.48 17.59 -15.67
N ALA A 160 21.63 16.93 -15.87
CA ALA A 160 22.58 17.30 -16.93
C ALA A 160 21.94 17.37 -18.34
N ASP A 161 20.94 16.52 -18.59
CA ASP A 161 20.18 16.47 -19.85
C ASP A 161 19.06 17.53 -19.93
N GLY A 162 18.97 18.44 -18.96
CA GLY A 162 17.96 19.50 -18.89
C GLY A 162 16.57 19.08 -18.40
N GLN A 163 16.37 17.81 -18.01
CA GLN A 163 15.09 17.34 -17.46
C GLN A 163 14.84 17.86 -16.04
N GLU A 164 13.60 18.26 -15.76
CA GLU A 164 13.20 18.79 -14.45
C GLU A 164 13.15 17.68 -13.37
N ILE A 165 13.72 17.96 -12.21
CA ILE A 165 13.72 17.08 -11.04
C ILE A 165 12.66 17.55 -10.04
N LYS A 166 11.61 16.76 -9.83
CA LYS A 166 10.54 17.04 -8.87
C LYS A 166 10.67 16.18 -7.63
N ALA A 167 10.78 16.79 -6.46
CA ALA A 167 10.72 16.08 -5.18
C ALA A 167 9.29 16.06 -4.65
N ASN A 168 8.84 14.88 -4.22
CA ASN A 168 7.51 14.68 -3.67
C ASN A 168 7.50 13.53 -2.64
N ILE A 169 6.38 13.37 -1.93
CA ILE A 169 6.15 12.25 -1.00
C ILE A 169 4.97 11.44 -1.50
N GLY A 170 5.21 10.16 -1.77
CA GLY A 170 4.20 9.23 -2.24
C GLY A 170 3.93 8.11 -1.25
N ARG A 171 3.15 7.12 -1.69
CA ARG A 171 2.74 5.97 -0.83
C ARG A 171 3.91 5.18 -0.24
N PHE A 172 5.05 5.16 -0.94
CA PHE A 172 6.24 4.40 -0.53
C PHE A 172 7.26 5.27 0.21
N GLY A 173 6.92 6.54 0.47
CA GLY A 173 7.78 7.53 1.11
C GLY A 173 8.30 8.59 0.13
N PRO A 174 9.33 9.35 0.53
CA PRO A 174 9.87 10.46 -0.25
C PRO A 174 10.63 9.96 -1.48
N TYR A 175 10.46 10.67 -2.59
CA TYR A 175 11.08 10.36 -3.87
C TYR A 175 11.36 11.61 -4.70
N ILE A 176 12.29 11.50 -5.63
CA ILE A 176 12.43 12.41 -6.77
C ILE A 176 11.89 11.74 -8.03
N GLN A 177 11.29 12.55 -8.90
CA GLN A 177 10.80 12.14 -10.20
C GLN A 177 11.47 12.96 -11.29
N VAL A 178 12.00 12.25 -12.28
CA VAL A 178 12.56 12.81 -13.51
C VAL A 178 11.85 12.11 -14.67
N ASP A 179 11.01 12.85 -15.41
CA ASP A 179 10.08 12.30 -16.40
C ASP A 179 9.26 11.10 -15.83
N LYS A 180 9.58 9.87 -16.25
CA LYS A 180 8.93 8.61 -15.83
C LYS A 180 9.73 7.82 -14.79
N THR A 181 10.91 8.31 -14.43
CA THR A 181 11.82 7.63 -13.49
C THR A 181 11.58 8.16 -12.09
N TYR A 182 11.38 7.23 -11.15
CA TYR A 182 11.18 7.52 -9.73
C TYR A 182 12.37 6.97 -8.92
N VAL A 183 12.95 7.82 -8.08
CA VAL A 183 14.08 7.45 -7.22
C VAL A 183 13.72 7.73 -5.77
N SER A 184 13.80 6.72 -4.91
CA SER A 184 13.57 6.91 -3.48
C SER A 184 14.73 7.68 -2.87
N ILE A 185 14.43 8.66 -2.02
CA ILE A 185 15.45 9.50 -1.38
C ILE A 185 15.60 9.25 0.12
N LYS A 186 15.02 8.16 0.67
CA LYS A 186 15.13 7.87 2.12
C LYS A 186 16.61 7.76 2.53
N PRO A 187 17.05 8.43 3.61
CA PRO A 187 16.25 9.12 4.65
C PRO A 187 15.98 10.62 4.44
N LEU A 188 16.42 11.20 3.31
CA LEU A 188 16.31 12.63 3.00
C LEU A 188 14.86 13.13 2.91
N ASP A 189 14.69 14.43 3.09
CA ASP A 189 13.40 15.11 3.02
C ASP A 189 13.21 15.84 1.67
N PRO A 190 12.08 15.64 0.96
CA PRO A 190 11.74 16.38 -0.26
C PRO A 190 11.71 17.89 -0.11
N GLN A 191 11.50 18.40 1.12
CA GLN A 191 11.50 19.83 1.39
C GLN A 191 12.92 20.42 1.44
N THR A 192 13.95 19.63 1.72
CA THR A 192 15.31 20.13 1.98
C THR A 192 16.37 19.60 1.02
N ILE A 193 16.05 18.54 0.25
CA ILE A 193 16.99 17.93 -0.70
C ILE A 193 17.57 18.98 -1.68
N THR A 194 18.89 18.90 -1.89
CA THR A 194 19.61 19.78 -2.82
C THR A 194 19.62 19.20 -4.24
N GLU A 195 19.87 20.06 -5.22
CA GLU A 195 20.01 19.64 -6.62
C GLU A 195 21.17 18.65 -6.83
N ALA A 196 22.30 18.88 -6.15
CA ALA A 196 23.47 18.00 -6.23
C ALA A 196 23.16 16.58 -5.75
N GLU A 197 22.54 16.44 -4.57
CA GLU A 197 22.13 15.14 -4.02
C GLU A 197 21.12 14.44 -4.93
N ALA A 198 20.14 15.19 -5.46
CA ALA A 198 19.12 14.64 -6.33
C ALA A 198 19.72 14.12 -7.65
N ARG A 199 20.70 14.82 -8.23
CA ARG A 199 21.43 14.37 -9.43
C ARG A 199 22.21 13.10 -9.17
N THR A 200 22.97 13.03 -8.07
CA THR A 200 23.73 11.82 -7.71
C THR A 200 22.83 10.61 -7.55
N LEU A 201 21.70 10.75 -6.84
CA LEU A 201 20.74 9.66 -6.67
C LEU A 201 20.12 9.22 -8.01
N TYR A 202 19.87 10.16 -8.92
CA TYR A 202 19.36 9.87 -10.26
C TYR A 202 20.40 9.13 -11.11
N GLU A 203 21.66 9.57 -11.12
CA GLU A 203 22.74 8.91 -11.84
C GLU A 203 23.00 7.48 -11.32
N GLU A 204 23.03 7.29 -10.00
CA GLU A 204 23.10 5.96 -9.41
C GLU A 204 21.96 5.05 -9.87
N LYS A 205 20.75 5.61 -9.98
CA LYS A 205 19.59 4.85 -10.44
C LYS A 205 19.75 4.44 -11.90
N LEU A 206 20.23 5.35 -12.76
CA LEU A 206 20.52 5.04 -14.16
C LEU A 206 21.59 3.95 -14.29
N VAL A 207 22.67 4.02 -13.50
CA VAL A 207 23.71 2.97 -13.49
C VAL A 207 23.14 1.64 -13.01
N LYS A 208 22.34 1.64 -11.94
CA LYS A 208 21.69 0.42 -11.43
C LYS A 208 20.69 -0.16 -12.43
N ASP A 209 19.98 0.68 -13.18
CA ASP A 209 19.05 0.21 -14.19
C ASP A 209 19.79 -0.26 -15.45
N ALA A 210 20.87 0.40 -15.88
CA ALA A 210 21.76 -0.08 -16.93
C ALA A 210 22.40 -1.43 -16.57
N ALA A 211 22.84 -1.62 -15.32
CA ALA A 211 23.41 -2.89 -14.84
C ALA A 211 22.39 -4.06 -14.83
N LYS A 212 21.08 -3.76 -14.88
CA LYS A 212 20.06 -4.80 -15.10
C LYS A 212 19.99 -5.25 -16.55
N HIS A 213 20.48 -4.46 -17.50
CA HIS A 213 20.52 -4.78 -18.91
C HIS A 213 21.94 -5.22 -19.28
N ILE A 214 22.16 -6.54 -19.38
CA ILE A 214 23.48 -7.10 -19.68
C ILE A 214 23.73 -7.09 -21.19
N ASN A 215 22.76 -7.54 -21.99
CA ASN A 215 22.89 -7.58 -23.44
C ASN A 215 21.51 -7.52 -24.11
N GLU A 216 21.43 -6.95 -25.32
CA GLU A 216 20.22 -6.91 -26.13
C GLU A 216 20.56 -7.24 -27.60
N PHE A 217 19.95 -8.30 -28.12
CA PHE A 217 20.16 -8.75 -29.48
C PHE A 217 19.15 -8.11 -30.44
N LYS A 218 19.52 -7.95 -31.71
CA LYS A 218 18.64 -7.39 -32.76
C LYS A 218 17.33 -8.14 -32.96
N SER A 219 17.27 -9.41 -32.56
CA SER A 219 16.06 -10.24 -32.57
C SER A 219 15.06 -9.94 -31.46
N GLY A 220 15.36 -8.99 -30.56
CA GLY A 220 14.50 -8.61 -29.43
C GLY A 220 14.69 -9.47 -28.18
N ILE A 221 15.67 -10.39 -28.19
CA ILE A 221 16.07 -11.17 -27.02
C ILE A 221 16.98 -10.31 -26.13
N LYS A 222 16.70 -10.29 -24.82
CA LYS A 222 17.43 -9.51 -23.82
C LYS A 222 18.00 -10.43 -22.75
N ILE A 223 19.21 -10.13 -22.30
CA ILE A 223 19.84 -10.72 -21.12
C ILE A 223 19.75 -9.69 -20.01
N LEU A 224 19.04 -10.03 -18.93
CA LEU A 224 18.75 -9.14 -17.83
C LEU A 224 19.26 -9.71 -16.50
N ASN A 225 19.66 -8.84 -15.58
CA ASN A 225 20.01 -9.23 -14.22
C ASN A 225 18.81 -9.05 -13.28
N GLY A 226 18.33 -10.16 -12.70
CA GLY A 226 17.17 -10.17 -11.80
C GLY A 226 17.55 -10.46 -10.33
N PRO A 227 16.57 -10.42 -9.40
CA PRO A 227 16.80 -10.73 -7.99
C PRO A 227 17.34 -12.14 -7.72
N TYR A 228 17.13 -13.07 -8.66
CA TYR A 228 17.55 -14.48 -8.57
C TYR A 228 18.73 -14.82 -9.49
N GLY A 229 19.41 -13.79 -10.01
CA GLY A 229 20.51 -13.88 -10.95
C GLY A 229 20.14 -13.53 -12.41
N PRO A 230 21.14 -13.59 -13.31
CA PRO A 230 20.97 -13.30 -14.73
C PRO A 230 20.01 -14.27 -15.45
N TYR A 231 19.22 -13.75 -16.38
CA TYR A 231 18.27 -14.53 -17.16
C TYR A 231 18.09 -13.96 -18.57
N ILE A 232 17.66 -14.81 -19.50
CA ILE A 232 17.36 -14.45 -20.89
C ILE A 232 15.84 -14.30 -21.03
N THR A 233 15.37 -13.29 -21.76
CA THR A 233 13.95 -13.09 -22.04
C THR A 233 13.71 -12.61 -23.46
N ASP A 234 12.64 -13.10 -24.09
CA ASP A 234 12.09 -12.57 -25.36
C ASP A 234 10.83 -11.72 -25.11
N GLY A 235 10.55 -11.37 -23.84
CA GLY A 235 9.34 -10.71 -23.39
C GLY A 235 8.16 -11.65 -23.11
N LYS A 236 8.14 -12.86 -23.66
CA LYS A 236 7.08 -13.86 -23.48
C LYS A 236 7.51 -15.01 -22.57
N LYS A 237 8.74 -15.51 -22.75
CA LYS A 237 9.40 -16.58 -22.01
C LYS A 237 10.68 -16.07 -21.37
N ASN A 238 11.03 -16.70 -20.25
CA ASN A 238 12.27 -16.43 -19.55
C ASN A 238 13.05 -17.74 -19.44
N ALA A 239 14.34 -17.72 -19.77
CA ALA A 239 15.27 -18.82 -19.57
C ALA A 239 16.29 -18.44 -18.48
N ARG A 240 16.57 -19.38 -17.57
CA ARG A 240 17.55 -19.17 -16.50
C ARG A 240 18.95 -19.45 -17.05
N ILE A 241 19.91 -18.59 -16.71
CA ILE A 241 21.32 -18.81 -17.04
C ILE A 241 21.95 -19.61 -15.89
N ALA A 242 22.81 -20.59 -16.23
CA ALA A 242 23.54 -21.36 -15.22
C ALA A 242 24.52 -20.44 -14.47
N LYS A 243 24.76 -20.72 -13.18
CA LYS A 243 25.60 -19.86 -12.32
C LYS A 243 27.06 -19.75 -12.79
N ASP A 244 27.52 -20.75 -13.54
CA ASP A 244 28.92 -20.89 -13.97
C ASP A 244 29.19 -20.28 -15.34
N VAL A 245 28.15 -19.78 -16.02
CA VAL A 245 28.24 -19.20 -17.37
C VAL A 245 28.19 -17.68 -17.26
N ASP A 246 29.17 -17.00 -17.85
CA ASP A 246 29.17 -15.54 -17.94
C ASP A 246 28.03 -15.05 -18.85
N PRO A 247 27.02 -14.33 -18.32
CA PRO A 247 25.88 -13.85 -19.10
C PRO A 247 26.26 -12.90 -20.24
N ALA A 248 27.39 -12.20 -20.15
CA ALA A 248 27.83 -11.27 -21.19
C ALA A 248 28.38 -12.02 -22.43
N SER A 249 28.89 -13.24 -22.24
CA SER A 249 29.50 -14.06 -23.29
C SER A 249 28.50 -14.83 -24.15
N ILE A 250 27.23 -14.91 -23.73
CA ILE A 250 26.19 -15.70 -24.41
C ILE A 250 25.92 -15.11 -25.79
N THR A 251 25.98 -15.96 -26.82
CA THR A 251 25.66 -15.57 -28.19
C THR A 251 24.16 -15.63 -28.49
N GLU A 252 23.72 -14.96 -29.55
CA GLU A 252 22.30 -14.95 -29.94
C GLU A 252 21.76 -16.37 -30.23
N ALA A 253 22.60 -17.24 -30.81
CA ALA A 253 22.22 -18.62 -31.11
C ALA A 253 22.01 -19.46 -29.84
N GLU A 254 22.85 -19.28 -28.83
CA GLU A 254 22.73 -19.94 -27.53
C GLU A 254 21.53 -19.42 -26.74
N ALA A 255 21.29 -18.11 -26.78
CA ALA A 255 20.13 -17.49 -26.16
C ALA A 255 18.81 -18.06 -26.72
N LYS A 256 18.72 -18.27 -28.04
CA LYS A 256 17.56 -18.93 -28.68
C LYS A 256 17.40 -20.38 -28.24
N LYS A 257 18.50 -21.14 -28.14
CA LYS A 257 18.46 -22.53 -27.67
C LYS A 257 17.98 -22.62 -26.22
N LEU A 258 18.51 -21.77 -25.34
CA LEU A 258 18.12 -21.72 -23.93
C LEU A 258 16.65 -21.29 -23.75
N LEU A 259 16.14 -20.36 -24.57
CA LEU A 259 14.73 -19.98 -24.57
C LEU A 259 13.80 -21.07 -25.14
N ALA A 260 14.26 -21.84 -26.12
CA ALA A 260 13.49 -22.97 -26.66
C ALA A 260 13.39 -24.12 -25.65
N ALA A 261 14.46 -24.39 -24.90
CA ALA A 261 14.50 -25.40 -23.84
C ALA A 261 13.80 -24.95 -22.54
N ALA A 262 13.53 -23.64 -22.37
CA ALA A 262 12.92 -23.12 -21.15
C ALA A 262 11.43 -23.50 -21.03
N PRO A 263 10.98 -23.88 -19.82
CA PRO A 263 9.58 -24.19 -19.58
C PRO A 263 8.71 -22.96 -19.83
N ALA A 264 7.53 -23.17 -20.44
CA ALA A 264 6.57 -22.09 -20.66
C ALA A 264 6.22 -21.41 -19.33
N LYS A 265 6.08 -20.07 -19.38
CA LYS A 265 5.71 -19.26 -18.22
C LYS A 265 4.41 -19.82 -17.62
N LYS A 266 4.50 -20.49 -16.45
CA LYS A 266 3.31 -20.86 -15.69
C LYS A 266 2.58 -19.55 -15.41
N LYS A 267 1.41 -19.35 -16.03
CA LYS A 267 0.51 -18.25 -15.63
C LYS A 267 0.25 -18.45 -14.15
N GLY A 268 0.84 -17.60 -13.31
CA GLY A 268 0.51 -17.55 -11.89
C GLY A 268 -0.98 -17.30 -11.81
N GLY A 269 -1.75 -18.35 -11.55
CA GLY A 269 -3.19 -18.26 -11.41
C GLY A 269 -3.48 -17.50 -10.13
N PHE A 270 -3.58 -16.17 -10.21
CA PHE A 270 -4.37 -15.43 -9.25
C PHE A 270 -5.81 -15.87 -9.46
N ARG A 271 -6.20 -16.97 -8.79
CA ARG A 271 -7.60 -17.40 -8.69
C ARG A 271 -8.35 -16.32 -7.94
N ARG A 272 -8.80 -15.30 -8.65
CA ARG A 272 -9.81 -14.38 -8.18
C ARG A 272 -11.10 -15.19 -8.16
N GLY A 273 -11.48 -15.73 -6.99
CA GLY A 273 -12.71 -16.48 -6.81
C GLY A 273 -13.88 -15.61 -7.28
N LYS A 274 -14.49 -15.99 -8.39
CA LYS A 274 -15.73 -15.37 -8.88
C LYS A 274 -16.84 -15.88 -7.97
N ARG A 275 -17.23 -15.07 -6.99
CA ARG A 275 -18.37 -15.35 -6.12
C ARG A 275 -19.61 -15.29 -7.01
N THR A 276 -20.16 -16.47 -7.33
CA THR A 276 -21.46 -16.58 -8.00
C THR A 276 -22.52 -16.08 -7.04
N THR A 277 -23.14 -14.96 -7.37
CA THR A 277 -24.47 -14.63 -6.87
C THR A 277 -25.42 -15.72 -7.34
N LYS A 278 -26.03 -16.44 -6.40
CA LYS A 278 -27.24 -17.21 -6.67
C LYS A 278 -28.39 -16.43 -6.03
N THR A 279 -29.38 -16.22 -6.88
CA THR A 279 -30.73 -15.72 -6.65
C THR A 279 -31.39 -16.33 -5.43
#